data_AF-A0A1Q4V2J5-F1
#
_entry.id   AF-A0A1Q4V2J5-F1
#
_cell.length_a   1.000
_cell.length_b   1.000
_cell.length_c   1.000
_cell.angle_alpha   90.00
_cell.angle_beta   90.00
_cell.angle_gamma   90.00
#
_symmetry.space_group_name_H-M   'P 1'
#
loop_
_entity.id
_entity.type
_entity.pdbx_description
1 polymer ?
#
loop_
_entity_poly.entity_id
_entity_poly.type
_entity_poly.pdbx_seq_one_letter_code
_entity_poly.pdbx_strand_id
1 'polypeptide(L)'
;MRKAVGALLATTALALTTGMTFGAGSAAAQSADTTAAVQAIHATTASTGNGVRVTYYAGTERLGYGEWHQNAQGLIQDDTLEVVDFGDTTYEFVAQLSDGRRASTVGQTDNVDRVTRNLPEGSTHTMRVCVVQNTGTNHCVNTPVTA
;
A
#
# COMPACT_ATOMS: atom_id res chain seq x y z
N MET A 1 -33.32 -66.17 2.82
CA MET A 1 -32.29 -66.82 1.99
C MET A 1 -30.93 -66.68 2.69
N ARG A 2 -30.20 -67.81 2.86
CA ARG A 2 -28.73 -68.04 3.01
C ARG A 2 -27.90 -66.99 3.80
N LYS A 3 -27.41 -67.23 5.03
CA LYS A 3 -26.24 -68.02 5.51
C LYS A 3 -24.88 -67.79 4.81
N ALA A 4 -23.92 -67.23 5.57
CA ALA A 4 -22.48 -67.59 5.75
C ALA A 4 -21.88 -66.47 6.65
N VAL A 5 -21.26 -66.62 7.83
CA VAL A 5 -20.25 -67.54 8.39
C VAL A 5 -19.00 -67.67 7.53
N GLY A 6 -17.93 -67.01 7.97
CA GLY A 6 -16.56 -67.21 7.53
C GLY A 6 -15.60 -66.61 8.56
N ALA A 7 -15.10 -67.45 9.48
CA ALA A 7 -14.02 -67.16 10.40
C ALA A 7 -12.75 -67.89 9.94
N LEU A 8 -11.57 -67.29 10.11
CA LEU A 8 -10.23 -67.90 10.15
C LEU A 8 -9.24 -66.80 10.58
N LEU A 9 -8.77 -66.70 11.83
CA LEU A 9 -7.67 -67.44 12.50
C LEU A 9 -6.30 -67.34 11.80
N ALA A 10 -5.38 -66.57 12.40
CA ALA A 10 -3.93 -66.83 12.49
C ALA A 10 -3.29 -65.81 13.48
N THR A 11 -3.09 -66.18 14.75
CA THR A 11 -1.81 -66.58 15.38
C THR A 11 -0.68 -65.53 15.35
N THR A 12 -0.51 -64.88 16.51
CA THR A 12 0.74 -64.54 17.23
C THR A 12 2.03 -64.24 16.46
N ALA A 13 2.60 -63.07 16.73
CA ALA A 13 4.02 -62.96 17.09
C ALA A 13 4.25 -61.71 17.96
N LEU A 14 4.73 -61.92 19.19
CA LEU A 14 5.37 -60.87 19.98
C LEU A 14 6.68 -60.48 19.31
N ALA A 15 6.95 -59.18 19.22
CA ALA A 15 8.31 -58.67 19.21
C ALA A 15 8.34 -57.36 19.99
N LEU A 16 8.84 -57.44 21.23
CA LEU A 16 9.36 -56.31 21.96
C LEU A 16 10.66 -55.88 21.29
N THR A 17 10.69 -54.68 20.72
CA THR A 17 11.94 -53.97 20.46
C THR A 17 11.81 -52.52 20.92
N THR A 18 12.39 -52.27 22.08
CA THR A 18 12.80 -50.95 22.56
C THR A 18 13.81 -50.36 21.60
N GLY A 19 13.36 -49.51 20.69
CA GLY A 19 14.21 -48.62 19.91
C GLY A 19 14.22 -47.24 20.56
N MET A 20 15.25 -46.93 21.33
CA MET A 20 15.57 -45.55 21.70
C MET A 20 16.07 -44.83 20.45
N THR A 21 15.22 -44.06 19.79
CA THR A 21 15.64 -43.04 18.83
C THR A 21 15.58 -41.69 19.54
N PHE A 22 16.74 -41.27 20.07
CA PHE A 22 17.01 -39.84 20.22
C PHE A 22 17.08 -39.24 18.82
N GLY A 23 16.06 -38.46 18.45
CA GLY A 23 15.99 -37.83 17.14
C GLY A 23 14.94 -36.74 17.12
N ALA A 24 15.41 -35.49 17.21
CA ALA A 24 14.74 -34.26 16.80
C ALA A 24 13.24 -34.17 17.14
N GLY A 25 12.96 -33.74 18.39
CA GLY A 25 11.63 -33.34 18.80
C GLY A 25 11.08 -32.26 17.86
N SER A 26 10.00 -32.62 17.17
CA SER A 26 9.01 -31.76 16.53
C SER A 26 9.56 -30.47 15.90
N ALA A 27 9.81 -30.50 14.59
CA ALA A 27 9.48 -29.35 13.78
C ALA A 27 7.98 -29.11 13.97
N ALA A 28 7.63 -28.34 14.99
CA ALA A 28 6.37 -27.64 15.00
C ALA A 28 6.42 -26.80 13.72
N ALA A 29 5.66 -27.22 12.71
CA ALA A 29 5.23 -26.32 11.67
C ALA A 29 4.45 -25.22 12.40
N GLN A 30 5.20 -24.21 12.85
CA GLN A 30 4.65 -22.92 13.17
C GLN A 30 4.07 -22.51 11.81
N SER A 31 2.77 -22.69 11.67
CA SER A 31 2.00 -21.91 10.71
C SER A 31 2.36 -20.48 11.09
N ALA A 32 3.37 -19.94 10.42
CA ALA A 32 3.63 -18.52 10.41
C ALA A 32 2.36 -17.98 9.78
N ASP A 33 1.44 -17.57 10.65
CA ASP A 33 0.39 -16.65 10.30
C ASP A 33 1.13 -15.41 9.85
N THR A 34 1.48 -15.37 8.56
CA THR A 34 1.98 -14.18 7.92
C THR A 34 0.78 -13.26 7.76
N THR A 35 0.23 -12.79 8.88
CA THR A 35 -0.31 -11.45 8.94
C THR A 35 0.88 -10.57 8.57
N ALA A 36 1.01 -10.25 7.27
CA ALA A 36 1.92 -9.23 6.81
C ALA A 36 1.68 -8.03 7.71
N ALA A 37 2.66 -7.68 8.54
CA ALA A 37 2.52 -6.58 9.47
C ALA A 37 2.08 -5.37 8.64
N VAL A 38 0.91 -4.82 8.97
CA VAL A 38 0.40 -3.61 8.31
C VAL A 38 1.47 -2.56 8.50
N GLN A 39 2.23 -2.28 7.44
CA GLN A 39 3.31 -1.32 7.51
C GLN A 39 2.72 0.04 7.82
N ALA A 40 3.25 0.71 8.84
CA ALA A 40 2.76 2.03 9.23
C ALA A 40 2.99 3.01 8.07
N ILE A 41 1.88 3.53 7.55
CA ILE A 41 1.92 4.57 6.53
C ILE A 41 2.33 5.88 7.17
N HIS A 42 3.32 6.53 6.58
CA HIS A 42 3.70 7.89 6.95
C HIS A 42 4.00 8.72 5.71
N ALA A 43 4.08 10.04 5.89
CA ALA A 43 4.35 10.98 4.83
C ALA A 43 5.49 11.92 5.20
N THR A 44 6.26 12.32 4.19
CA THR A 44 7.20 13.43 4.28
C THR A 44 6.74 14.56 3.37
N THR A 45 7.02 15.81 3.75
CA THR A 45 6.74 16.98 2.94
C THR A 45 8.06 17.68 2.65
N ALA A 46 8.31 17.98 1.38
CA ALA A 46 9.52 18.65 0.93
C ALA A 46 9.19 19.76 -0.07
N SER A 47 9.84 20.90 0.05
CA SER A 47 9.86 21.90 -1.01
C SER A 47 10.61 21.33 -2.21
N THR A 48 10.02 21.43 -3.39
CA THR A 48 10.69 21.21 -4.68
C THR A 48 11.08 22.58 -5.25
N GLY A 49 11.98 22.61 -6.24
CA GLY A 49 12.56 23.88 -6.72
C GLY A 49 11.52 24.94 -7.10
N ASN A 50 10.34 24.51 -7.53
CA ASN A 50 9.19 25.35 -7.87
C ASN A 50 7.90 24.81 -7.23
N GLY A 51 7.94 24.21 -6.04
CA GLY A 51 6.75 23.49 -5.57
C GLY A 51 6.86 22.85 -4.20
N VAL A 52 5.89 21.98 -3.92
CA VAL A 52 5.86 21.18 -2.69
C VAL A 52 5.39 19.78 -3.03
N ARG A 53 6.14 18.77 -2.59
CA ARG A 53 5.81 17.35 -2.74
C ARG A 53 5.52 16.73 -1.39
N VAL A 54 4.40 16.01 -1.29
CA VAL A 54 4.07 15.11 -0.18
C VAL A 54 4.27 13.68 -0.65
N THR A 55 5.25 12.99 -0.08
CA THR A 55 5.59 11.61 -0.44
C THR A 55 5.15 10.65 0.66
N TYR A 56 4.47 9.56 0.29
CA TYR A 56 4.04 8.53 1.23
C TYR A 56 4.94 7.30 1.19
N TYR A 57 5.09 6.69 2.36
CA TYR A 57 5.90 5.49 2.56
C TYR A 57 5.16 4.44 3.40
N ALA A 58 5.38 3.18 3.07
CA ALA A 58 5.10 2.02 3.93
C ALA A 58 6.46 1.50 4.44
N GLY A 59 6.79 1.79 5.69
CA GLY A 59 8.16 1.56 6.19
C GLY A 59 9.18 2.33 5.36
N THR A 60 10.11 1.63 4.68
CA THR A 60 11.11 2.28 3.81
C THR A 60 10.69 2.34 2.35
N GLU A 61 9.58 1.71 1.98
CA GLU A 61 9.10 1.63 0.60
C GLU A 61 8.32 2.89 0.24
N ARG A 62 8.66 3.51 -0.90
CA ARG A 62 7.97 4.70 -1.40
C ARG A 62 6.73 4.26 -2.18
N LEU A 63 5.55 4.67 -1.72
CA LEU A 63 4.27 4.29 -2.33
C LEU A 63 3.88 5.20 -3.49
N GLY A 64 4.09 6.50 -3.33
CA GLY A 64 3.61 7.50 -4.26
C GLY A 64 3.74 8.91 -3.70
N TYR A 65 3.25 9.89 -4.44
CA TYR A 65 3.25 11.28 -4.01
C TYR A 65 2.10 12.07 -4.60
N GLY A 66 1.78 13.18 -3.94
CA GLY A 66 1.08 14.32 -4.54
C GLY A 66 2.00 15.52 -4.55
N GLU A 67 2.00 16.28 -5.63
CA GLU A 67 2.88 17.43 -5.80
C GLU A 67 2.14 18.63 -6.39
N TRP A 68 2.50 19.78 -5.87
CA TRP A 68 2.21 21.07 -6.45
C TRP A 68 3.43 21.58 -7.20
N HIS A 69 3.26 21.91 -8.47
CA HIS A 69 4.22 22.62 -9.29
C HIS A 69 3.70 24.03 -9.56
N GLN A 70 4.36 25.00 -8.96
CA GLN A 70 4.20 26.42 -9.26
C GLN A 70 4.85 26.72 -10.61
N ASN A 71 4.12 27.42 -11.46
CA ASN A 71 4.68 28.13 -12.59
C ASN A 71 5.20 29.47 -12.10
N ALA A 72 6.46 29.53 -11.69
CA ALA A 72 7.07 30.81 -11.39
C ALA A 72 7.06 31.68 -12.66
N GLN A 73 6.29 32.77 -12.67
CA GLN A 73 6.34 33.86 -13.65
C GLN A 73 5.66 33.59 -15.01
N GLY A 74 4.64 32.72 -15.07
CA GLY A 74 3.85 32.58 -16.29
C GLY A 74 4.62 32.01 -17.50
N LEU A 75 5.67 31.22 -17.26
CA LEU A 75 6.35 30.48 -18.32
C LEU A 75 5.43 29.37 -18.85
N ILE A 76 5.81 28.74 -19.97
CA ILE A 76 4.97 27.96 -20.92
C ILE A 76 4.10 26.82 -20.30
N GLN A 77 4.27 26.43 -19.04
CA GLN A 77 3.44 25.43 -18.37
C GLN A 77 2.58 26.05 -17.28
N ASP A 78 1.27 25.80 -17.27
CA ASP A 78 0.43 26.29 -16.19
C ASP A 78 0.74 25.59 -14.85
N ASP A 79 0.34 26.21 -13.74
CA ASP A 79 0.45 25.56 -12.43
C ASP A 79 -0.24 24.18 -12.44
N THR A 80 0.45 23.19 -11.90
CA THR A 80 0.05 21.79 -12.04
C THR A 80 -0.02 21.10 -10.69
N LEU A 81 -1.18 20.49 -10.42
CA LEU A 81 -1.37 19.52 -9.35
C LEU A 81 -1.19 18.12 -9.93
N GLU A 82 -0.24 17.35 -9.40
CA GLU A 82 0.09 16.00 -9.86
C GLU A 82 -0.10 15.00 -8.72
N VAL A 83 -0.55 13.79 -9.06
CA VAL A 83 -0.37 12.61 -8.22
C VAL A 83 0.31 11.51 -9.01
N VAL A 84 1.18 10.76 -8.34
CA VAL A 84 1.85 9.59 -8.89
C VAL A 84 1.77 8.45 -7.89
N ASP A 85 1.39 7.29 -8.40
CA ASP A 85 1.47 6.01 -7.73
C ASP A 85 2.69 5.23 -8.25
N PHE A 86 3.49 4.65 -7.36
CA PHE A 86 4.63 3.82 -7.76
C PHE A 86 4.35 2.32 -7.65
N GLY A 87 3.24 1.94 -7.02
CA GLY A 87 2.93 0.56 -6.70
C GLY A 87 2.00 -0.11 -7.71
N ASP A 88 1.91 -1.43 -7.57
CA ASP A 88 1.07 -2.31 -8.39
C ASP A 88 -0.16 -2.77 -7.57
N THR A 89 -1.08 -1.84 -7.24
CA THR A 89 -2.54 -2.10 -6.97
C THR A 89 -3.17 -2.05 -5.55
N THR A 90 -2.50 -1.65 -4.46
CA THR A 90 -3.18 -1.58 -3.13
C THR A 90 -3.42 -0.20 -2.56
N TYR A 91 -2.81 0.82 -3.15
CA TYR A 91 -2.95 2.20 -2.75
C TYR A 91 -3.49 3.00 -3.91
N GLU A 92 -4.18 4.09 -3.59
CA GLU A 92 -4.58 5.10 -4.56
C GLU A 92 -4.28 6.47 -3.99
N PHE A 93 -3.94 7.42 -4.85
CA PHE A 93 -3.55 8.76 -4.46
C PHE A 93 -4.60 9.77 -4.87
N VAL A 94 -4.84 10.74 -4.00
CA VAL A 94 -5.72 11.88 -4.25
C VAL A 94 -5.02 13.13 -3.76
N ALA A 95 -4.83 14.10 -4.64
CA ALA A 95 -4.45 15.46 -4.25
C ALA A 95 -5.61 16.40 -4.54
N GLN A 96 -5.86 17.33 -3.62
CA GLN A 96 -6.88 18.36 -3.75
C GLN A 96 -6.29 19.71 -3.34
N LEU A 97 -6.57 20.74 -4.12
CA LEU A 97 -6.29 22.13 -3.75
C LEU A 97 -7.54 22.79 -3.17
N SER A 98 -7.32 23.79 -2.31
CA SER A 98 -8.39 24.57 -1.69
C SER A 98 -9.31 25.31 -2.68
N ASP A 99 -8.89 25.47 -3.93
CA ASP A 99 -9.70 26.03 -5.02
C ASP A 99 -10.68 25.01 -5.65
N GLY A 100 -10.65 23.76 -5.20
CA GLY A 100 -11.50 22.67 -5.67
C GLY A 100 -10.88 21.76 -6.72
N ARG A 101 -9.67 22.05 -7.24
CA ARG A 101 -8.98 21.15 -8.18
C ARG A 101 -8.60 19.84 -7.49
N ARG A 102 -8.67 18.75 -8.25
CA ARG A 102 -8.41 17.39 -7.75
C ARG A 102 -7.72 16.55 -8.80
N ALA A 103 -6.56 15.99 -8.48
CA ALA A 103 -5.88 14.95 -9.25
C ALA A 103 -5.97 13.61 -8.48
N SER A 104 -6.18 12.50 -9.18
CA SER A 104 -6.38 11.20 -8.55
C SER A 104 -5.99 10.01 -9.44
N THR A 105 -5.30 9.04 -8.84
CA THR A 105 -5.07 7.70 -9.45
C THR A 105 -6.18 6.70 -9.13
N VAL A 106 -7.20 7.11 -8.36
CA VAL A 106 -8.32 6.24 -7.95
C VAL A 106 -9.08 5.75 -9.18
N GLY A 107 -9.17 4.43 -9.34
CA GLY A 107 -9.86 3.79 -10.46
C GLY A 107 -9.29 4.08 -11.85
N GLN A 108 -8.06 4.59 -11.93
CA GLN A 108 -7.37 4.86 -13.20
C GLN A 108 -6.51 3.66 -13.60
N THR A 109 -6.34 3.44 -14.90
CA THR A 109 -5.36 2.47 -15.42
C THR A 109 -3.94 3.02 -15.41
N ASP A 110 -3.81 4.35 -15.38
CA ASP A 110 -2.54 5.05 -15.35
C ASP A 110 -2.18 5.41 -13.91
N ASN A 111 -0.91 5.22 -13.57
CA ASN A 111 -0.37 5.51 -12.24
C ASN A 111 -0.07 7.00 -12.03
N VAL A 112 -0.59 7.89 -12.88
CA VAL A 112 -0.33 9.33 -12.86
C VAL A 112 -1.60 10.07 -13.26
N ASP A 113 -1.93 11.14 -12.53
CA ASP A 113 -2.96 12.10 -12.93
C ASP A 113 -2.49 13.53 -12.69
N ARG A 114 -2.91 14.45 -13.55
CA ARG A 114 -2.49 15.86 -13.55
C ARG A 114 -3.67 16.78 -13.83
N VAL A 115 -3.78 17.84 -13.02
CA VAL A 115 -4.70 18.95 -13.27
C VAL A 115 -3.92 20.24 -13.35
N THR A 116 -3.98 20.87 -14.53
CA THR A 116 -3.18 22.03 -14.90
C THR A 116 -4.10 23.23 -15.10
N ARG A 117 -3.82 24.34 -14.39
CA ARG A 117 -4.53 25.63 -14.49
C ARG A 117 -3.77 26.70 -13.71
N ASN A 118 -3.57 27.86 -14.34
CA ASN A 118 -2.97 29.01 -13.67
C ASN A 118 -3.85 29.51 -12.52
N LEU A 119 -3.18 29.81 -11.41
CA LEU A 119 -3.71 30.57 -10.29
C LEU A 119 -3.18 32.00 -10.31
N PRO A 120 -3.82 32.92 -9.56
CA PRO A 120 -3.24 34.24 -9.34
C PRO A 120 -1.88 34.11 -8.65
N GLU A 121 -0.83 34.64 -9.29
CA GLU A 121 0.55 34.66 -8.76
C GLU A 121 0.60 35.27 -7.36
N GLY A 122 1.38 34.66 -6.47
CA GLY A 122 1.53 35.04 -5.07
C GLY A 122 0.38 34.61 -4.16
N SER A 123 -0.63 33.91 -4.67
CA SER A 123 -1.73 33.40 -3.84
C SER A 123 -1.34 32.11 -3.10
N THR A 124 -1.70 32.02 -1.82
CA THR A 124 -1.47 30.83 -1.00
C THR A 124 -2.70 29.93 -1.00
N HIS A 125 -2.49 28.65 -1.24
CA HIS A 125 -3.49 27.59 -1.24
C HIS A 125 -3.12 26.48 -0.28
N THR A 126 -4.10 25.68 0.13
CA THR A 126 -3.83 24.43 0.86
C THR A 126 -3.90 23.26 -0.11
N MET A 127 -2.81 22.51 -0.23
CA MET A 127 -2.79 21.22 -0.89
C MET A 127 -3.03 20.12 0.15
N ARG A 128 -4.07 19.32 -0.06
CA ARG A 128 -4.36 18.10 0.70
C ARG A 128 -3.99 16.89 -0.15
N VAL A 129 -3.06 16.08 0.32
CA VAL A 129 -2.68 14.82 -0.35
C VAL A 129 -3.07 13.66 0.55
N CYS A 130 -3.85 12.73 0.01
CA CYS A 130 -4.27 11.52 0.69
C CYS A 130 -3.77 10.28 -0.05
N VAL A 131 -3.36 9.28 0.72
CA VAL A 131 -3.27 7.89 0.26
C VAL A 131 -4.47 7.11 0.79
N VAL A 132 -5.14 6.42 -0.11
CA VAL A 132 -6.35 5.63 0.12
C VAL A 132 -5.96 4.16 0.03
N GLN A 133 -6.27 3.38 1.06
CA GLN A 133 -6.12 1.93 1.03
C GLN A 133 -7.44 1.29 0.61
N ASN A 134 -7.38 0.18 -0.13
CA ASN A 134 -8.57 -0.63 -0.46
C ASN A 134 -9.38 -1.09 0.76
N THR A 135 -8.77 -1.08 1.95
CA THR A 135 -9.41 -1.39 3.24
C THR A 135 -10.25 -0.25 3.81
N GLY A 136 -10.29 0.92 3.14
CA GLY A 136 -11.03 2.11 3.55
C GLY A 136 -10.29 3.03 4.52
N THR A 137 -9.03 2.75 4.85
CA THR A 137 -8.19 3.64 5.68
C THR A 137 -7.52 4.70 4.81
N ASN A 138 -7.71 5.96 5.17
CA ASN A 138 -7.14 7.10 4.46
C ASN A 138 -6.14 7.85 5.34
N HIS A 139 -4.93 8.08 4.84
CA HIS A 139 -3.96 8.95 5.47
C HIS A 139 -3.84 10.22 4.64
N CYS A 140 -3.99 11.39 5.27
CA CYS A 140 -3.97 12.68 4.57
C CYS A 140 -3.01 13.66 5.24
N VAL A 141 -2.35 14.48 4.42
CA VAL A 141 -1.51 15.60 4.84
C VAL A 141 -2.00 16.86 4.16
N ASN A 142 -2.10 17.94 4.94
CA ASN A 142 -2.35 19.28 4.42
C ASN A 142 -1.04 20.07 4.45
N THR A 143 -0.67 20.69 3.35
CA THR A 143 0.49 21.58 3.27
C THR A 143 0.13 22.87 2.55
N PRO A 144 0.59 24.04 3.01
CA PRO A 144 0.46 25.27 2.25
C PRO A 144 1.32 25.19 0.98
N VAL A 145 0.81 25.79 -0.11
CA VAL A 145 1.51 25.95 -1.38
C VAL A 145 1.23 27.34 -1.93
N THR A 146 2.13 27.85 -2.77
CA THR A 146 1.99 29.19 -3.37
C THR A 146 1.96 29.04 -4.88
N ALA A 147 1.06 29.79 -5.52
CA ALA A 147 1.05 30.01 -6.96
C ALA A 147 1.99 31.14 -7.33
#